data_AF-A0A0D5NK09-F1
#
_entry.id   AF-A0A0D5NK09-F1
#
_cell.length_a   1.000
_cell.length_b   1.000
_cell.length_c   1.000
_cell.angle_alpha   90.00
_cell.angle_beta   90.00
_cell.angle_gamma   90.00
#
_symmetry.space_group_name_H-M   'P 1'
#
loop_
_entity.id
_entity.type
_entity.pdbx_description
1 polymer ?
#
loop_
_entity_poly.entity_id
_entity_poly.type
_entity_poly.pdbx_seq_one_letter_code
_entity_poly.pdbx_strand_id
1 'polypeptide(L)'
;MIDISDLLVRYVMEPQNTDEGDPAVNQVAAESDSGPVRITYQDSYHLRYVMHASDAPRRLMRRISGVEFIEMKEADRCCGSAGMYNLTQPEMVGQILEHKMEHARSTIW
;
A
#
# COMPACT_ATOMS: atom_id res chain seq x y z
N MET A 1 -2.61 -7.39 10.05
CA MET A 1 -2.57 -6.40 8.96
C MET A 1 -1.34 -5.56 9.21
N ILE A 2 -0.34 -5.62 8.32
CA ILE A 2 0.91 -4.88 8.48
C ILE A 2 0.67 -3.48 7.90
N ASP A 3 0.90 -2.44 8.70
CA ASP A 3 0.73 -1.05 8.26
C ASP A 3 1.90 -0.64 7.34
N ILE A 4 1.64 0.22 6.34
CA ILE A 4 2.71 0.69 5.47
C ILE A 4 3.72 1.55 6.22
N SER A 5 3.31 2.27 7.26
CA SER A 5 4.22 3.01 8.13
C SER A 5 5.11 2.05 8.93
N ASP A 6 4.64 0.87 9.32
CA ASP A 6 5.49 -0.15 9.94
C ASP A 6 6.55 -0.66 8.96
N LEU A 7 6.18 -0.85 7.69
CA LEU A 7 7.16 -1.17 6.63
C LEU A 7 8.15 -0.03 6.41
N LEU A 8 7.69 1.22 6.45
CA LEU A 8 8.52 2.40 6.22
C LEU A 8 9.39 2.78 7.42
N VAL A 9 8.96 2.53 8.65
CA VAL A 9 9.80 2.72 9.85
C VAL A 9 10.92 1.70 9.87
N ARG A 10 10.62 0.44 9.50
CA ARG A 10 11.66 -0.57 9.27
C ARG A 10 12.65 -0.14 8.19
N TYR A 11 12.17 0.54 7.14
CA TYR A 11 13.01 1.12 6.08
C TYR A 11 13.96 2.24 6.55
N VAL A 12 13.55 3.09 7.50
CA VAL A 12 14.35 4.27 7.92
C VAL A 12 15.38 3.93 9.03
N MET A 13 15.17 2.85 9.78
CA MET A 13 15.96 2.56 10.99
C MET A 13 17.22 1.72 10.77
N GLU A 14 17.54 1.28 9.55
CA GLU A 14 18.83 0.66 9.24
C GLU A 14 19.94 1.72 9.08
N PRO A 15 21.10 1.57 9.76
CA PRO A 15 22.12 2.62 9.82
C PRO A 15 22.79 2.82 8.45
N GLN A 16 22.76 4.06 7.99
CA GLN A 16 23.38 4.56 6.76
C GLN A 16 24.90 4.41 6.85
N ASN A 17 25.52 3.64 5.95
CA ASN A 17 26.95 3.74 5.71
C ASN A 17 27.15 4.71 4.53
N THR A 18 27.61 5.90 4.83
CA THR A 18 27.81 7.00 3.89
C THR A 18 29.05 6.76 3.02
N ASP A 19 28.86 6.61 1.72
CA ASP A 19 29.79 7.17 0.74
C ASP A 19 29.03 7.55 -0.55
N GLU A 20 29.44 8.67 -1.15
CA GLU A 20 28.72 9.44 -2.16
C GLU A 20 28.57 8.71 -3.51
N GLY A 21 27.43 8.86 -4.22
CA GLY A 21 27.45 8.78 -5.69
C GLY A 21 26.35 8.03 -6.45
N ASP A 22 25.26 7.58 -5.84
CA ASP A 22 24.11 6.99 -6.56
C ASP A 22 22.83 7.32 -5.76
N PRO A 23 21.66 7.72 -6.34
CA PRO A 23 20.42 7.81 -5.56
C PRO A 23 19.96 6.39 -5.23
N ALA A 24 20.68 5.78 -4.29
CA ALA A 24 20.60 4.40 -3.88
C ALA A 24 19.18 4.08 -3.43
N VAL A 25 18.52 3.28 -4.26
CA VAL A 25 17.28 2.62 -3.96
C VAL A 25 17.61 1.52 -2.95
N ASN A 26 17.51 1.81 -1.65
CA ASN A 26 17.67 0.78 -0.62
C ASN A 26 16.58 -0.29 -0.81
N GLN A 27 17.02 -1.52 -1.04
CA GLN A 27 16.19 -2.71 -1.18
C GLN A 27 15.64 -3.07 0.22
N VAL A 28 14.34 -2.88 0.44
CA VAL A 28 13.74 -2.94 1.79
C VAL A 28 13.40 -4.39 2.16
N ALA A 29 14.21 -5.16 2.88
CA ALA A 29 13.83 -6.52 3.25
C ALA A 29 12.73 -6.56 4.32
N ALA A 30 11.50 -6.92 3.92
CA ALA A 30 10.52 -7.51 4.82
C ALA A 30 11.03 -8.90 5.23
N GLU A 31 11.82 -8.94 6.30
CA GLU A 31 12.22 -10.22 6.91
C GLU A 31 11.01 -10.85 7.60
N SER A 32 10.51 -11.93 7.00
CA SER A 32 9.64 -12.91 7.63
C SER A 32 10.31 -14.28 7.58
N ASP A 33 10.38 -14.94 8.74
CA ASP A 33 10.89 -16.31 8.94
C ASP A 33 10.09 -17.38 8.14
N SER A 34 9.06 -16.97 7.41
CA SER A 34 8.04 -17.82 6.76
C SER A 34 7.86 -17.59 5.25
N GLY A 35 8.81 -16.95 4.56
CA GLY A 35 8.72 -16.63 3.12
C GLY A 35 8.10 -15.26 2.83
N PRO A 36 8.02 -14.84 1.55
CA PRO A 36 7.67 -13.46 1.20
C PRO A 36 6.25 -13.07 1.62
N VAL A 37 6.10 -11.86 2.16
CA VAL A 37 4.81 -11.31 2.59
C VAL A 37 4.04 -10.78 1.39
N ARG A 38 2.85 -11.33 1.13
CA ARG A 38 1.95 -10.78 0.10
C ARG A 38 1.34 -9.48 0.57
N ILE A 39 1.45 -8.46 -0.27
CA ILE A 39 0.87 -7.15 -0.02
C ILE A 39 0.07 -6.68 -1.24
N THR A 40 -0.93 -5.86 -0.99
CA THR A 40 -1.67 -5.14 -2.02
C THR A 40 -1.91 -3.70 -1.61
N TYR A 41 -2.39 -2.87 -2.53
CA TYR A 41 -2.59 -1.46 -2.31
C TYR A 41 -3.89 -0.98 -2.92
N GLN A 42 -4.59 -0.16 -2.14
CA GLN A 42 -5.68 0.65 -2.65
C GLN A 42 -5.13 2.01 -3.06
N ASP A 43 -5.53 2.48 -4.24
CA ASP A 43 -5.15 3.83 -4.66
C ASP A 43 -5.76 4.90 -3.77
N SER A 44 -4.91 5.84 -3.37
CA SER A 44 -5.36 7.13 -2.88
C SER A 44 -6.01 7.90 -4.01
N TYR A 45 -7.25 8.33 -3.78
CA TYR A 45 -7.99 9.17 -4.73
C TYR A 45 -7.22 10.46 -5.05
N HIS A 46 -6.64 11.10 -4.03
CA HIS A 46 -5.85 12.33 -4.21
C HIS A 46 -4.58 12.06 -5.01
N LEU A 47 -3.86 10.97 -4.74
CA LEU A 47 -2.66 10.63 -5.53
C LEU A 47 -3.00 10.34 -6.99
N ARG A 48 -4.05 9.58 -7.26
CA ARG A 48 -4.42 9.19 -8.62
C ARG A 48 -5.04 10.34 -9.42
N TYR A 49 -6.08 10.97 -8.89
CA TYR A 49 -6.91 11.88 -9.68
C TYR A 49 -6.53 13.36 -9.53
N VAL A 50 -5.89 13.74 -8.42
CA VAL A 50 -5.49 15.15 -8.19
C VAL A 50 -4.01 15.35 -8.50
N MET A 51 -3.13 14.48 -7.98
CA MET A 51 -1.68 14.59 -8.18
C MET A 51 -1.16 13.83 -9.40
N HIS A 52 -1.99 12.99 -10.03
CA HIS A 52 -1.61 12.15 -11.17
C HIS A 52 -0.36 11.28 -10.92
N ALA A 53 -0.18 10.82 -9.68
CA ALA A 53 1.00 10.10 -9.19
C ALA A 53 0.65 8.69 -8.66
N SER A 54 -0.25 7.98 -9.34
CA SER A 54 -0.70 6.64 -8.93
C SER A 54 0.37 5.55 -9.05
N ASP A 55 1.41 5.75 -9.86
CA ASP A 55 2.49 4.80 -10.05
C ASP A 55 3.51 4.80 -8.90
N ALA A 56 3.67 5.93 -8.19
CA ALA A 56 4.68 6.09 -7.15
C ALA A 56 4.55 5.06 -6.01
N PRO A 57 3.37 4.78 -5.43
CA PRO A 57 3.22 3.73 -4.41
C PRO A 57 3.59 2.34 -4.93
N ARG A 58 3.23 2.01 -6.18
CA ARG A 58 3.55 0.72 -6.81
C ARG A 58 5.04 0.54 -7.00
N ARG A 59 5.73 1.59 -7.43
CA ARG A 59 7.19 1.60 -7.55
C ARG A 59 7.85 1.40 -6.18
N LEU A 60 7.33 2.04 -5.14
CA LEU A 60 7.83 1.90 -3.77
C LEU A 60 7.66 0.48 -3.26
N MET A 61 6.45 -0.09 -3.33
CA MET A 61 6.18 -1.44 -2.82
C MET A 61 6.99 -2.53 -3.52
N ARG A 62 7.20 -2.42 -4.85
CA ARG A 62 8.04 -3.38 -5.59
C ARG A 62 9.53 -3.31 -5.26
N ARG A 63 9.98 -2.24 -4.58
CA ARG A 63 11.36 -2.08 -4.11
C ARG A 63 11.57 -2.66 -2.72
N ILE A 64 10.49 -3.07 -2.06
CA ILE A 64 10.57 -3.76 -0.79
C ILE A 64 10.97 -5.22 -1.08
N SER A 65 12.17 -5.62 -0.69
CA SER A 65 12.58 -7.03 -0.65
C SER A 65 11.71 -7.82 0.34
N GLY A 66 11.57 -9.13 0.16
CA GLY A 66 10.76 -9.95 1.08
C GLY A 66 9.24 -9.70 1.03
N VAL A 67 8.74 -8.82 0.14
CA VAL A 67 7.31 -8.73 -0.16
C VAL A 67 7.01 -9.15 -1.59
N GLU A 68 5.82 -9.71 -1.78
CA GLU A 68 5.21 -9.97 -3.07
C GLU A 68 4.06 -8.97 -3.27
N PHE A 69 4.27 -7.95 -4.11
CA PHE A 69 3.21 -7.00 -4.44
C PHE A 69 2.25 -7.59 -5.48
N ILE A 70 0.98 -7.72 -5.11
CA ILE A 70 -0.10 -8.21 -5.97
C ILE A 70 -1.11 -7.08 -6.17
N GLU A 71 -1.39 -6.73 -7.42
CA GLU A 71 -2.34 -5.68 -7.75
C GLU A 71 -3.78 -6.14 -7.45
N MET A 72 -4.50 -5.39 -6.60
CA MET A 72 -5.89 -5.69 -6.26
C MET A 72 -6.82 -5.37 -7.42
N LYS A 73 -7.81 -6.23 -7.63
CA LYS A 73 -8.93 -5.95 -8.55
C LYS A 73 -9.65 -4.66 -8.12
N GLU A 74 -9.89 -3.76 -9.07
CA GLU A 74 -10.53 -2.46 -8.79
C GLU A 74 -9.78 -1.66 -7.70
N ALA A 75 -8.44 -1.71 -7.69
CA ALA A 75 -7.60 -0.98 -6.72
C ALA A 75 -7.92 0.51 -6.63
N ASP A 76 -8.44 1.10 -7.70
CA ASP A 76 -8.81 2.50 -7.90
C ASP A 76 -10.23 2.87 -7.55
N ARG A 77 -11.09 1.87 -7.33
CA ARG A 77 -12.45 2.09 -6.85
C ARG A 77 -12.40 2.66 -5.43
N CYS A 78 -13.22 3.69 -5.20
CA CYS A 78 -13.38 4.31 -3.89
C CYS A 78 -13.77 3.26 -2.84
N CYS A 79 -13.12 3.29 -1.68
CA CYS A 79 -13.49 2.44 -0.54
C CYS A 79 -14.50 3.09 0.41
N GLY A 80 -14.88 4.35 0.16
CA GLY A 80 -15.81 5.12 0.98
C GLY A 80 -15.24 5.65 2.30
N SER A 81 -13.96 5.42 2.62
CA SER A 81 -13.37 5.84 3.90
C SER A 81 -13.22 7.36 4.08
N ALA A 82 -13.12 8.11 2.97
CA ALA A 82 -12.89 9.55 2.97
C ALA A 82 -14.12 10.32 2.48
N GLY A 83 -14.34 11.52 3.05
CA GLY A 83 -15.36 12.48 2.61
C GLY A 83 -16.65 12.47 3.43
N MET A 84 -17.59 13.34 3.06
CA MET A 84 -18.83 13.55 3.82
C MET A 84 -19.75 12.33 3.85
N TYR A 85 -19.72 11.48 2.81
CA TYR A 85 -20.60 10.30 2.74
C TYR A 85 -20.30 9.27 3.82
N ASN A 86 -19.06 9.20 4.33
CA ASN A 86 -18.74 8.36 5.47
C ASN A 86 -19.48 8.81 6.75
N LEU A 87 -19.87 10.08 6.84
CA LEU A 87 -20.64 10.64 7.95
C LEU A 87 -22.14 10.66 7.68
N THR A 88 -22.54 11.04 6.47
CA THR A 88 -23.95 11.27 6.12
C THR A 88 -24.65 10.02 5.61
N GLN A 89 -23.91 9.04 5.11
CA GLN A 89 -24.43 7.80 4.50
C GLN A 89 -23.61 6.56 4.91
N PRO A 90 -23.49 6.27 6.23
CA PRO A 90 -22.62 5.21 6.74
C PRO A 90 -23.02 3.81 6.26
N GLU A 91 -24.31 3.53 6.08
CA GLU A 91 -24.79 2.23 5.59
C GLU A 91 -24.32 1.97 4.15
N MET A 92 -24.49 2.94 3.25
CA MET A 92 -24.01 2.86 1.88
C MET A 92 -22.48 2.67 1.85
N VAL A 93 -21.75 3.45 2.64
CA VAL A 93 -20.29 3.34 2.71
C VAL A 93 -19.86 1.98 3.25
N GLY A 94 -20.57 1.41 4.22
CA GLY A 94 -20.33 0.06 4.71
C GLY A 94 -20.42 -0.99 3.59
N GLN A 95 -21.42 -0.89 2.72
CA GLN A 95 -21.55 -1.79 1.55
C GLN A 95 -20.41 -1.61 0.55
N ILE A 96 -19.98 -0.36 0.31
CA ILE A 96 -18.83 -0.07 -0.57
C ILE A 96 -17.54 -0.65 0.01
N LEU A 97 -17.33 -0.50 1.32
CA LEU A 97 -16.18 -1.02 2.02
C LEU A 97 -16.15 -2.55 2.00
N GLU A 98 -17.27 -3.22 2.25
CA GLU A 98 -17.31 -4.70 2.23
C GLU A 98 -16.89 -5.25 0.88
N HIS A 99 -17.46 -4.72 -0.22
CA HIS A 99 -17.05 -5.08 -1.59
C HIS A 99 -15.55 -4.84 -1.83
N LYS A 100 -14.98 -3.77 -1.28
CA LYS A 100 -13.54 -3.50 -1.38
C LYS A 100 -12.72 -4.54 -0.60
N MET A 101 -13.18 -4.91 0.58
CA MET A 101 -12.52 -5.89 1.43
C MET A 101 -12.59 -7.31 0.84
N GLU A 102 -13.64 -7.65 0.08
CA GLU A 102 -13.70 -8.89 -0.71
C GLU A 102 -12.56 -8.96 -1.74
N HIS A 103 -12.31 -7.88 -2.49
CA HIS A 103 -11.17 -7.81 -3.42
C HIS A 103 -9.83 -7.86 -2.69
N ALA A 104 -9.70 -7.14 -1.58
CA ALA A 104 -8.46 -7.17 -0.79
C ALA A 104 -8.19 -8.59 -0.27
N ARG A 105 -9.21 -9.27 0.27
CA ARG A 105 -9.11 -10.64 0.78
C ARG A 105 -8.73 -11.61 -0.33
N SER A 106 -9.43 -11.59 -1.45
CA SER A 106 -9.15 -12.47 -2.60
C SER A 106 -7.79 -12.22 -3.28
N THR A 107 -7.16 -11.07 -3.02
CA THR A 107 -5.84 -10.74 -3.59
C THR A 107 -4.69 -11.31 -2.76
N ILE A 108 -4.80 -11.30 -1.42
CA ILE A 108 -3.67 -11.62 -0.53
C ILE A 108 -3.86 -12.86 0.35
N TRP A 109 -5.05 -13.49 0.35
CA TRP A 109 -5.36 -14.71 1.11
C TRP A 109 -5.67 -15.90 0.21
#